data_AF-X0YD49-F1
#
_entry.id   AF-X0YD49-F1
#
_cell.length_a   1.000
_cell.length_b   1.000
_cell.length_c   1.000
_cell.angle_alpha   90.00
_cell.angle_beta   90.00
_cell.angle_gamma   90.00
#
_symmetry.space_group_name_H-M   'P 1'
#
loop_
_entity.id
_entity.type
_entity.pdbx_description
1 polymer ?
#
loop_
_entity_poly.entity_id
_entity_poly.type
_entity_poly.pdbx_seq_one_letter_code
_entity_poly.pdbx_strand_id
1 'polypeptide(L)'
;RPEFALGLKSVVRAVPALEVNPEKLANHPRKLSAINTALLMGRQPLETRAPQDLSQVKGIGGVYEQRLYAAGVGTYWELTNLSDEDLLEILVIENLSLLRTEPEEMRGDALRLAEESNSVGRIWVEERMDDLEPLAGIGERWEQRLYDAGIYTYEDLANATVEQLTDTFRAQTSRHADYAQWIEQARQLVADRSGPSQSAPEQADDMA
;
A
#
# COMPACT_ATOMS: atom_id res chain seq x y z
N ARG A 1 -8.84 17.21 -48.10
CA ARG A 1 -9.00 15.82 -47.60
C ARG A 1 -7.69 15.07 -47.81
N PRO A 2 -7.08 14.45 -46.78
CA PRO A 2 -7.05 14.74 -45.33
C PRO A 2 -5.62 15.20 -44.90
N GLU A 3 -5.35 16.08 -43.95
CA GLU A 3 -5.77 16.30 -42.53
C GLU A 3 -5.09 15.37 -41.50
N PHE A 4 -4.05 15.95 -40.87
CA PHE A 4 -3.52 15.80 -39.51
C PHE A 4 -3.60 14.43 -38.80
N ALA A 5 -2.46 13.73 -38.76
CA ALA A 5 -2.15 12.75 -37.72
C ALA A 5 -1.49 13.46 -36.53
N LEU A 6 -2.28 13.83 -35.52
CA LEU A 6 -1.75 14.18 -34.19
C LEU A 6 -1.54 12.88 -33.40
N GLY A 7 -0.30 12.40 -33.41
CA GLY A 7 0.14 11.36 -32.49
C GLY A 7 0.21 11.91 -31.08
N LEU A 8 -0.79 11.59 -30.26
CA LEU A 8 -0.73 11.72 -28.81
C LEU A 8 0.39 10.80 -28.30
N LYS A 9 1.58 11.36 -28.10
CA LYS A 9 2.60 10.72 -27.26
C LYS A 9 2.10 10.82 -25.83
N SER A 10 1.65 9.70 -25.27
CA SER A 10 1.39 9.56 -23.84
C SER A 10 2.62 10.04 -23.05
N VAL A 11 2.51 11.21 -22.43
CA VAL A 11 3.40 11.62 -21.36
C VAL A 11 2.96 10.84 -20.13
N VAL A 12 3.48 9.62 -20.00
CA VAL A 12 3.51 8.96 -18.69
C VAL A 12 4.48 9.79 -17.86
N ARG A 13 3.93 10.63 -16.98
CA ARG A 13 4.71 11.42 -16.04
C ARG A 13 5.40 10.43 -15.11
N ALA A 14 6.69 10.15 -15.34
CA ALA A 14 7.51 9.40 -14.41
C ALA A 14 7.46 10.12 -13.06
N VAL A 15 6.80 9.50 -12.08
CA VAL A 15 6.91 9.93 -10.69
C VAL A 15 8.38 9.74 -10.32
N PRO A 16 9.13 10.78 -9.91
CA PRO A 16 10.51 10.60 -9.50
C PRO A 16 10.50 9.66 -8.29
N ALA A 17 11.20 8.54 -8.43
CA ALA A 17 11.38 7.62 -7.33
C ALA A 17 12.08 8.37 -6.19
N LEU A 18 11.43 8.43 -5.02
CA LEU A 18 11.98 9.12 -3.86
C LEU A 18 13.05 8.20 -3.27
N GLU A 19 14.26 8.72 -3.13
CA GLU A 19 15.32 8.03 -2.39
C GLU A 19 14.86 7.81 -0.96
N VAL A 20 15.12 6.61 -0.46
CA VAL A 20 14.73 6.20 0.88
C VAL A 20 15.38 7.10 1.93
N ASN A 21 14.59 7.76 2.80
CA ASN A 21 15.13 8.56 3.90
C ASN A 21 15.49 7.68 5.11
N PRO A 22 16.78 7.48 5.44
CA PRO A 22 17.20 6.59 6.51
C PRO A 22 16.71 7.02 7.91
N GLU A 23 16.44 8.31 8.15
CA GLU A 23 15.94 8.78 9.45
C GLU A 23 14.50 8.35 9.73
N LYS A 24 13.65 8.26 8.69
CA LYS A 24 12.26 7.78 8.81
C LYS A 24 12.17 6.27 9.04
N LEU A 25 13.23 5.54 8.70
CA LEU A 25 13.30 4.08 8.78
C LEU A 25 13.83 3.54 10.10
N ALA A 26 14.33 4.40 10.99
CA ALA A 26 14.76 4.01 12.32
C ALA A 26 13.66 3.29 13.13
N ASN A 27 12.39 3.52 12.78
CA ASN A 27 11.23 2.90 13.43
C ASN A 27 10.73 1.62 12.73
N HIS A 28 11.37 1.19 11.64
CA HIS A 28 10.96 0.02 10.86
C HIS A 28 12.12 -0.98 10.71
N PRO A 29 12.48 -1.73 11.78
CA PRO A 29 13.62 -2.64 11.75
C PRO A 29 13.54 -3.69 10.64
N ARG A 30 12.32 -4.12 10.29
CA ARG A 30 12.04 -5.11 9.23
C ARG A 30 12.38 -4.61 7.82
N LYS A 31 12.40 -3.29 7.61
CA LYS A 31 12.77 -2.67 6.31
C LYS A 31 14.29 -2.57 6.13
N LEU A 32 15.06 -2.54 7.22
CA LEU A 32 16.53 -2.39 7.17
C LEU A 32 17.19 -3.56 6.44
N SER A 33 16.69 -4.79 6.64
CA SER A 33 17.17 -5.97 5.93
C SER A 33 17.05 -5.78 4.41
N ALA A 34 15.85 -5.43 3.94
CA ALA A 34 15.58 -5.20 2.52
C ALA A 34 16.43 -4.08 1.92
N ILE A 35 16.64 -2.99 2.66
CA ILE A 35 17.48 -1.85 2.23
C ILE A 35 18.94 -2.28 2.10
N ASN A 36 19.50 -2.92 3.14
CA ASN A 36 20.89 -3.33 3.16
C ASN A 36 21.19 -4.32 2.04
N THR A 37 20.30 -5.30 1.81
CA THR A 37 20.46 -6.25 0.71
C THR A 37 20.43 -5.52 -0.65
N ALA A 38 19.56 -4.52 -0.83
CA ALA A 38 19.49 -3.78 -2.09
C ALA A 38 20.81 -3.05 -2.37
N LEU A 39 21.35 -2.38 -1.34
CA LEU A 39 22.65 -1.70 -1.41
C LEU A 39 23.79 -2.68 -1.72
N LEU A 40 23.82 -3.85 -1.08
CA LEU A 40 24.81 -4.90 -1.34
C LEU A 40 24.74 -5.42 -2.79
N MET A 41 23.54 -5.43 -3.38
CA MET A 41 23.32 -5.79 -4.79
C MET A 41 23.59 -4.63 -5.77
N GLY A 42 24.07 -3.48 -5.28
CA GLY A 42 24.30 -2.28 -6.11
C GLY A 42 23.01 -1.63 -6.62
N ARG A 43 21.87 -1.91 -5.97
CA ARG A 43 20.57 -1.31 -6.26
C ARG A 43 20.33 -0.16 -5.28
N GLN A 44 19.91 0.98 -5.80
CA GLN A 44 19.46 2.09 -4.97
C GLN A 44 18.08 1.75 -4.38
N PRO A 45 17.91 1.81 -3.05
CA PRO A 45 16.60 1.67 -2.43
C PRO A 45 15.69 2.83 -2.81
N LEU A 46 14.48 2.53 -3.27
CA LEU A 46 13.50 3.51 -3.73
C LEU A 46 12.17 3.32 -3.00
N GLU A 47 11.58 4.42 -2.54
CA GLU A 47 10.28 4.36 -1.89
C GLU A 47 9.16 4.09 -2.90
N THR A 48 8.22 3.21 -2.53
CA THR A 48 6.95 3.03 -3.22
C THR A 48 5.78 3.31 -2.29
N ARG A 49 4.73 3.89 -2.84
CA ARG A 49 3.49 4.20 -2.13
C ARG A 49 2.44 3.10 -2.30
N ALA A 50 2.48 2.41 -3.43
CA ALA A 50 1.59 1.31 -3.73
C ALA A 50 2.26 0.00 -3.25
N PRO A 51 1.65 -0.73 -2.30
CA PRO A 51 2.03 -2.11 -2.07
C PRO A 51 1.78 -2.95 -3.34
N GLN A 52 2.51 -4.05 -3.45
CA GLN A 52 2.34 -5.06 -4.49
C GLN A 52 1.47 -6.18 -3.94
N ASP A 53 0.62 -6.76 -4.79
CA ASP A 53 -0.26 -7.89 -4.47
C ASP A 53 0.54 -9.13 -4.00
N LEU A 54 0.80 -9.22 -2.69
CA LEU A 54 1.59 -10.29 -2.09
C LEU A 54 0.86 -11.64 -2.16
N SER A 55 -0.44 -11.65 -2.40
CA SER A 55 -1.21 -12.89 -2.63
C SER A 55 -0.77 -13.65 -3.89
N GLN A 56 -0.01 -13.00 -4.79
CA GLN A 56 0.63 -13.66 -5.94
C GLN A 56 1.81 -14.55 -5.55
N VAL A 57 2.37 -14.37 -4.36
CA VAL A 57 3.50 -15.16 -3.86
C VAL A 57 2.98 -16.52 -3.40
N LYS A 58 3.64 -17.59 -3.84
CA LYS A 58 3.28 -18.95 -3.44
C LYS A 58 3.23 -19.10 -1.91
N GLY A 59 2.08 -19.56 -1.41
CA GLY A 59 1.87 -19.78 0.02
C GLY A 59 1.37 -18.55 0.78
N ILE A 60 1.29 -17.38 0.15
CA ILE A 60 0.63 -16.19 0.71
C ILE A 60 -0.80 -16.13 0.18
N GLY A 61 -1.76 -16.27 1.10
CA GLY A 61 -3.17 -15.94 0.81
C GLY A 61 -3.52 -14.54 1.32
N GLY A 62 -4.71 -14.05 0.99
CA GLY A 62 -5.17 -12.71 1.39
C GLY A 62 -5.03 -12.41 2.89
N VAL A 63 -5.25 -13.40 3.77
CA VAL A 63 -5.06 -13.24 5.23
C VAL A 63 -3.59 -12.98 5.60
N TYR A 64 -2.66 -13.66 4.95
CA TYR A 64 -1.23 -13.47 5.20
C TYR A 64 -0.74 -12.16 4.59
N GLU A 65 -1.23 -11.81 3.41
CA GLU A 65 -0.98 -10.50 2.80
C GLU A 65 -1.38 -9.35 3.72
N GLN A 66 -2.60 -9.37 4.28
CA GLN A 66 -3.05 -8.31 5.19
C GLN A 66 -2.17 -8.19 6.43
N ARG A 67 -1.74 -9.32 6.99
CA ARG A 67 -0.82 -9.32 8.13
C ARG A 67 0.53 -8.73 7.75
N LEU A 68 1.03 -9.04 6.55
CA LEU A 68 2.25 -8.46 6.01
C LEU A 68 2.11 -6.95 5.85
N TYR A 69 1.00 -6.46 5.27
CA TYR A 69 0.72 -5.02 5.18
C TYR A 69 0.64 -4.35 6.54
N ALA A 70 -0.10 -4.93 7.49
CA ALA A 70 -0.20 -4.42 8.86
C ALA A 70 1.15 -4.41 9.61
N ALA A 71 2.11 -5.23 9.17
CA ALA A 71 3.47 -5.26 9.68
C ALA A 71 4.44 -4.34 8.93
N GLY A 72 3.92 -3.54 7.98
CA GLY A 72 4.71 -2.63 7.15
C GLY A 72 5.45 -3.32 6.00
N VAL A 73 5.06 -4.53 5.59
CA VAL A 73 5.69 -5.28 4.49
C VAL A 73 4.78 -5.25 3.28
N GLY A 74 5.15 -4.46 2.27
CA GLY A 74 4.24 -4.16 1.15
C GLY A 74 4.81 -4.48 -0.22
N THR A 75 6.05 -4.92 -0.32
CA THR A 75 6.67 -5.26 -1.61
C THR A 75 7.17 -6.70 -1.60
N TYR A 76 7.26 -7.27 -2.80
CA TYR A 76 7.91 -8.56 -2.98
C TYR A 76 9.36 -8.54 -2.47
N TRP A 77 10.06 -7.43 -2.69
CA TRP A 77 11.42 -7.22 -2.23
C TRP A 77 11.57 -7.25 -0.70
N GLU A 78 10.65 -6.62 0.02
CA GLU A 78 10.64 -6.66 1.48
C GLU A 78 10.37 -8.09 1.98
N LEU A 79 9.41 -8.80 1.39
CA LEU A 79 9.09 -10.18 1.75
C LEU A 79 10.27 -11.14 1.54
N THR A 80 11.03 -10.99 0.44
CA THR A 80 12.26 -11.77 0.20
C THR A 80 13.28 -11.63 1.34
N ASN A 81 13.32 -10.46 1.98
CA ASN A 81 14.33 -10.12 2.98
C ASN A 81 13.84 -10.24 4.44
N LEU A 82 12.62 -10.76 4.66
CA LEU A 82 12.10 -11.04 5.99
C LEU A 82 12.82 -12.23 6.63
N SER A 83 13.16 -12.10 7.91
CA SER A 83 13.68 -13.20 8.71
C SER A 83 12.60 -14.26 8.98
N ASP A 84 13.02 -15.47 9.38
CA ASP A 84 12.07 -16.51 9.80
C ASP A 84 11.27 -16.07 11.04
N GLU A 85 11.92 -15.37 11.97
CA GLU A 85 11.30 -14.85 13.19
C GLU A 85 10.21 -13.83 12.87
N ASP A 86 10.51 -12.83 12.02
CA ASP A 86 9.52 -11.85 11.57
C ASP A 86 8.37 -12.52 10.80
N LEU A 87 8.67 -13.49 9.94
CA LEU A 87 7.65 -14.20 9.18
C LEU A 87 6.69 -14.96 10.12
N LEU A 88 7.21 -15.63 11.15
CA LEU A 88 6.38 -16.31 12.16
C LEU A 88 5.51 -15.34 12.95
N GLU A 89 6.11 -14.24 13.42
CA GLU A 89 5.43 -13.20 14.19
C GLU A 89 4.28 -12.59 13.40
N ILE A 90 4.58 -12.15 12.16
CA ILE A 90 3.62 -11.48 11.29
C ILE A 90 2.51 -12.42 10.86
N LEU A 91 2.86 -13.63 10.41
CA LEU A 91 1.87 -14.59 9.93
C LEU A 91 1.09 -15.25 11.09
N VAL A 92 1.42 -14.94 12.34
CA VAL A 92 0.78 -15.45 13.57
C VAL A 92 0.65 -16.98 13.50
N ILE A 93 1.80 -17.63 13.30
CA ILE A 93 1.91 -19.09 13.24
C ILE A 93 2.94 -19.56 14.27
N GLU A 94 2.69 -20.73 14.88
CA GLU A 94 3.54 -21.24 15.96
C GLU A 94 4.92 -21.69 15.45
N ASN A 95 4.99 -22.23 14.24
CA ASN A 95 6.24 -22.65 13.60
C ASN A 95 6.07 -22.76 12.07
N LEU A 96 7.20 -22.81 11.36
CA LEU A 96 7.24 -22.80 9.89
C LEU A 96 6.70 -24.09 9.28
N SER A 97 6.67 -25.20 10.02
CA SER A 97 6.11 -26.47 9.54
C SER A 97 4.58 -26.42 9.36
N LEU A 98 3.91 -25.40 9.91
CA LEU A 98 2.49 -25.16 9.68
C LEU A 98 2.21 -24.48 8.33
N LEU A 99 3.24 -23.94 7.67
CA LEU A 99 3.10 -23.37 6.34
C LEU A 99 2.94 -24.48 5.30
N ARG A 100 2.04 -24.26 4.35
CA ARG A 100 1.86 -25.15 3.19
C ARG A 100 3.02 -25.07 2.20
N THR A 101 3.78 -23.98 2.25
CA THR A 101 4.90 -23.67 1.36
C THR A 101 6.10 -23.35 2.23
N GLU A 102 7.24 -23.91 1.89
CA GLU A 102 8.47 -23.66 2.64
C GLU A 102 8.84 -22.16 2.54
N PRO A 103 9.31 -21.54 3.63
CA PRO A 103 9.67 -20.11 3.64
C PRO A 103 10.71 -19.75 2.56
N GLU A 104 11.68 -20.61 2.31
CA GLU A 104 12.67 -20.42 1.26
C GLU A 104 12.04 -20.41 -0.14
N GLU A 105 11.07 -21.30 -0.39
CA GLU A 105 10.34 -21.32 -1.65
C GLU A 105 9.47 -20.06 -1.80
N MET A 106 8.80 -19.63 -0.73
CA MET A 106 8.02 -18.40 -0.68
C MET A 106 8.87 -17.15 -0.97
N ARG A 107 10.03 -17.01 -0.31
CA ARG A 107 10.97 -15.90 -0.54
C ARG A 107 11.57 -15.93 -1.95
N GLY A 108 11.87 -17.12 -2.46
CA GLY A 108 12.36 -17.31 -3.82
C GLY A 108 11.33 -16.88 -4.86
N ASP A 109 10.06 -17.20 -4.64
CA ASP A 109 8.96 -16.76 -5.52
C ASP A 109 8.72 -15.26 -5.44
N ALA A 110 8.79 -14.66 -4.23
CA ALA A 110 8.77 -13.22 -4.05
C ALA A 110 9.94 -12.54 -4.79
N LEU A 111 11.16 -13.11 -4.72
CA LEU A 111 12.32 -12.56 -5.44
C LEU A 111 12.07 -12.57 -6.95
N ARG A 112 11.59 -13.70 -7.50
CA ARG A 112 11.23 -13.81 -8.92
C ARG A 112 10.22 -12.73 -9.32
N LEU A 113 9.14 -12.55 -8.55
CA LEU A 113 8.14 -11.51 -8.81
C LEU A 113 8.73 -10.10 -8.69
N ALA A 114 9.68 -9.87 -7.77
CA ALA A 114 10.38 -8.60 -7.65
C ALA A 114 11.23 -8.28 -8.89
N GLU A 115 11.90 -9.29 -9.45
CA GLU A 115 12.66 -9.15 -10.69
C GLU A 115 11.74 -8.89 -11.88
N GLU A 116 10.66 -9.66 -12.02
CA GLU A 116 9.69 -9.54 -13.12
C GLU A 116 8.97 -8.19 -13.12
N SER A 117 8.63 -7.67 -11.93
CA SER A 117 7.99 -6.36 -11.77
C SER A 117 8.99 -5.18 -11.66
N ASN A 118 10.29 -5.47 -11.77
CA ASN A 118 11.39 -4.52 -11.57
C ASN A 118 11.23 -3.73 -10.25
N SER A 119 10.83 -4.42 -9.18
CA SER A 119 10.64 -3.89 -7.84
C SER A 119 11.76 -4.26 -6.86
N VAL A 120 12.85 -4.87 -7.32
CA VAL A 120 14.06 -5.08 -6.51
C VAL A 120 14.54 -3.74 -5.95
N GLY A 121 14.68 -3.65 -4.63
CA GLY A 121 15.05 -2.43 -3.93
C GLY A 121 13.89 -1.46 -3.69
N ARG A 122 12.65 -1.78 -4.06
CA ARG A 122 11.49 -0.99 -3.68
C ARG A 122 11.17 -1.24 -2.21
N ILE A 123 11.01 -0.15 -1.46
CA ILE A 123 10.66 -0.16 -0.05
C ILE A 123 9.29 0.51 0.07
N TRP A 124 8.33 -0.21 0.63
CA TRP A 124 7.00 0.37 0.82
C TRP A 124 7.05 1.37 1.97
N VAL A 125 6.25 2.44 1.93
CA VAL A 125 6.15 3.40 3.04
C VAL A 125 4.70 3.51 3.45
N GLU A 126 4.38 2.95 4.63
CA GLU A 126 3.04 2.80 5.21
C GLU A 126 2.37 4.13 5.58
N GLU A 127 3.15 5.21 5.70
CA GLU A 127 2.75 6.55 6.20
C GLU A 127 1.58 7.22 5.43
N ARG A 128 0.98 6.55 4.45
CA ARG A 128 -0.23 6.95 3.71
C ARG A 128 -1.17 5.79 3.37
N MET A 129 -1.34 4.76 4.19
CA MET A 129 -2.51 3.88 4.08
C MET A 129 -3.53 4.24 5.15
N ASP A 130 -4.74 4.59 4.73
CA ASP A 130 -5.85 4.79 5.67
C ASP A 130 -6.68 3.50 5.73
N ASP A 131 -7.05 3.06 6.93
CA ASP A 131 -8.00 1.95 7.13
C ASP A 131 -9.35 2.32 6.51
N LEU A 132 -9.78 1.60 5.47
CA LEU A 132 -11.02 1.91 4.75
C LEU A 132 -12.24 1.19 5.34
N GLU A 133 -12.07 0.24 6.28
CA GLU A 133 -13.16 -0.48 6.93
C GLU A 133 -14.15 0.41 7.74
N PRO A 134 -13.75 1.55 8.32
CA PRO A 134 -14.69 2.50 8.95
C PRO A 134 -15.76 3.04 8.00
N LEU A 135 -15.54 2.96 6.67
CA LEU A 135 -16.52 3.38 5.68
C LEU A 135 -17.64 2.34 5.56
N ALA A 136 -18.88 2.79 5.66
CA ALA A 136 -20.03 1.90 5.74
C ALA A 136 -20.18 1.05 4.46
N GLY A 137 -20.16 -0.27 4.62
CA GLY A 137 -20.28 -1.21 3.52
C GLY A 137 -18.94 -1.58 2.85
N ILE A 138 -17.84 -0.96 3.27
CA ILE A 138 -16.49 -1.47 3.05
C ILE A 138 -16.17 -2.41 4.21
N GLY A 139 -15.76 -3.63 3.89
CA GLY A 139 -15.04 -4.48 4.82
C GLY A 139 -13.83 -5.05 4.11
N GLU A 140 -12.99 -5.80 4.81
CA GLU A 140 -11.77 -6.48 4.35
C GLU A 140 -11.70 -6.77 2.83
N ARG A 141 -12.71 -7.46 2.27
CA ARG A 141 -12.72 -7.80 0.83
C ARG A 141 -12.85 -6.60 -0.13
N TRP A 142 -13.58 -5.56 0.27
CA TRP A 142 -13.73 -4.34 -0.51
C TRP A 142 -12.55 -3.41 -0.32
N GLU A 143 -12.00 -3.35 0.89
CA GLU A 143 -10.75 -2.63 1.16
C GLU A 143 -9.62 -3.20 0.29
N GLN A 144 -9.43 -4.53 0.28
CA GLN A 144 -8.43 -5.17 -0.55
C GLN A 144 -8.60 -4.84 -2.03
N ARG A 145 -9.83 -4.88 -2.55
CA ARG A 145 -10.12 -4.50 -3.94
C ARG A 145 -9.78 -3.04 -4.24
N LEU A 146 -9.99 -2.14 -3.28
CA LEU A 146 -9.61 -0.74 -3.42
C LEU A 146 -8.09 -0.58 -3.43
N TYR A 147 -7.38 -1.32 -2.57
CA TYR A 147 -5.92 -1.39 -2.58
C TYR A 147 -5.38 -1.95 -3.91
N ASP A 148 -5.96 -3.04 -4.43
CA ASP A 148 -5.59 -3.60 -5.74
C ASP A 148 -5.83 -2.62 -6.89
N ALA A 149 -6.84 -1.75 -6.74
CA ALA A 149 -7.16 -0.69 -7.69
C ALA A 149 -6.29 0.57 -7.52
N GLY A 150 -5.37 0.59 -6.55
CA GLY A 150 -4.48 1.73 -6.30
C GLY A 150 -5.06 2.82 -5.39
N ILE A 151 -6.15 2.52 -4.66
CA ILE A 151 -6.85 3.46 -3.78
C ILE A 151 -6.51 3.11 -2.33
N TYR A 152 -5.52 3.80 -1.77
CA TYR A 152 -4.91 3.44 -0.49
C TYR A 152 -5.28 4.37 0.67
N THR A 153 -5.85 5.54 0.37
CA THR A 153 -6.22 6.56 1.37
C THR A 153 -7.66 7.01 1.22
N TYR A 154 -8.18 7.67 2.26
CA TYR A 154 -9.40 8.45 2.16
C TYR A 154 -9.27 9.56 1.11
N GLU A 155 -8.06 10.13 0.92
CA GLU A 155 -7.79 11.13 -0.11
C GLU A 155 -7.94 10.53 -1.53
N ASP A 156 -7.37 9.35 -1.79
CA ASP A 156 -7.48 8.66 -3.07
C ASP A 156 -8.95 8.30 -3.37
N LEU A 157 -9.67 7.81 -2.37
CA LEU A 157 -11.07 7.43 -2.50
C LEU A 157 -11.99 8.66 -2.67
N ALA A 158 -11.72 9.76 -1.95
CA ALA A 158 -12.46 11.02 -2.07
C ALA A 158 -12.29 11.68 -3.45
N ASN A 159 -11.14 11.47 -4.08
CA ASN A 159 -10.79 11.95 -5.42
C ASN A 159 -11.31 11.03 -6.54
N ALA A 160 -11.64 9.77 -6.24
CA ALA A 160 -12.23 8.86 -7.21
C ALA A 160 -13.67 9.29 -7.60
N THR A 161 -14.10 8.85 -8.78
CA THR A 161 -15.48 9.04 -9.26
C THR A 161 -16.24 7.73 -9.24
N VAL A 162 -17.56 7.82 -9.09
CA VAL A 162 -18.45 6.64 -9.18
C VAL A 162 -18.26 5.91 -10.50
N GLU A 163 -18.05 6.63 -11.60
CA GLU A 163 -17.80 6.05 -12.92
C GLU A 163 -16.48 5.25 -12.95
N GLN A 164 -15.38 5.81 -12.43
CA GLN A 164 -14.10 5.10 -12.33
C GLN A 164 -14.20 3.83 -11.47
N LEU A 165 -14.86 3.90 -10.30
CA LEU A 165 -15.04 2.73 -9.43
C LEU A 165 -15.96 1.69 -10.08
N THR A 166 -17.03 2.14 -10.75
CA THR A 166 -17.94 1.25 -11.46
C THR A 166 -17.23 0.55 -12.61
N ASP A 167 -16.37 1.23 -13.36
CA ASP A 167 -15.62 0.66 -14.47
C ASP A 167 -14.56 -0.34 -14.00
N THR A 168 -13.80 0.02 -12.96
CA THR A 168 -12.77 -0.85 -12.37
C THR A 168 -13.37 -2.13 -11.77
N PHE A 169 -14.51 -2.02 -11.09
CA PHE A 169 -15.13 -3.15 -10.39
C PHE A 169 -16.30 -3.80 -11.14
N ARG A 170 -16.63 -3.34 -12.35
CA ARG A 170 -17.78 -3.81 -13.16
C ARG A 170 -17.84 -5.33 -13.31
N ALA A 171 -16.67 -5.95 -13.50
CA ALA A 171 -16.53 -7.38 -13.73
C ALA A 171 -16.48 -8.23 -12.45
N GLN A 172 -16.36 -7.60 -11.28
CA GLN A 172 -15.92 -8.25 -10.04
C GLN A 172 -17.03 -8.44 -9.00
N THR A 173 -18.25 -7.98 -9.28
CA THR A 173 -19.36 -8.08 -8.31
C THR A 173 -20.74 -8.23 -8.96
N SER A 174 -21.56 -9.13 -8.39
CA SER A 174 -23.00 -9.23 -8.66
C SER A 174 -23.85 -8.33 -7.76
N ARG A 175 -23.23 -7.72 -6.73
CA ARG A 175 -23.86 -6.76 -5.81
C ARG A 175 -23.37 -5.35 -6.12
N HIS A 176 -24.30 -4.41 -6.20
CA HIS A 176 -23.96 -2.99 -6.34
C HIS A 176 -23.41 -2.50 -5.00
N ALA A 177 -22.12 -2.18 -4.96
CA ALA A 177 -21.55 -1.40 -3.87
C ALA A 177 -21.99 0.06 -4.03
N ASP A 178 -22.24 0.74 -2.90
CA ASP A 178 -22.63 2.15 -2.90
C ASP A 178 -21.38 3.04 -2.96
N TYR A 179 -20.77 3.10 -4.14
CA TYR A 179 -19.55 3.89 -4.38
C TYR A 179 -19.75 5.37 -4.07
N ALA A 180 -20.98 5.90 -4.27
CA ALA A 180 -21.29 7.30 -3.97
C ALA A 180 -21.21 7.55 -2.46
N GLN A 181 -21.74 6.63 -1.65
CA GLN A 181 -21.63 6.69 -0.20
C GLN A 181 -20.17 6.63 0.28
N TRP A 182 -19.35 5.74 -0.29
CA TRP A 182 -17.94 5.61 0.10
C TRP A 182 -17.13 6.87 -0.20
N ILE A 183 -17.30 7.46 -1.40
CA ILE A 183 -16.63 8.70 -1.79
C ILE A 183 -17.02 9.85 -0.84
N GLU A 184 -18.30 9.96 -0.49
CA GLU A 184 -18.78 11.02 0.40
C GLU A 184 -18.25 10.87 1.83
N GLN A 185 -18.25 9.66 2.37
CA GLN A 185 -17.69 9.41 3.71
C GLN A 185 -16.17 9.60 3.75
N ALA A 186 -15.45 9.21 2.69
CA ALA A 186 -14.02 9.48 2.58
C ALA A 186 -13.73 10.99 2.58
N ARG A 187 -14.53 11.80 1.87
CA ARG A 187 -14.43 13.27 1.90
C ARG A 187 -14.67 13.84 3.29
N GLN A 188 -15.63 13.30 4.03
CA GLN A 188 -15.91 13.72 5.41
C GLN A 188 -14.71 13.45 6.32
N LEU A 189 -14.12 12.25 6.24
CA LEU A 189 -12.93 11.90 7.03
C LEU A 189 -11.72 12.77 6.67
N VAL A 190 -11.52 13.07 5.39
CA VAL A 190 -10.45 14.01 4.95
C VAL A 190 -10.70 15.42 5.49
N ALA A 191 -11.94 15.89 5.47
CA ALA A 191 -12.32 17.21 6.00
C ALA A 191 -12.14 17.28 7.53
N ASP A 192 -12.53 16.24 8.25
CA ASP A 192 -12.39 16.14 9.71
C ASP A 192 -10.91 16.08 10.12
N ARG A 193 -10.09 15.33 9.37
CA ARG A 193 -8.62 15.29 9.55
C ARG A 193 -7.94 16.63 9.23
N SER A 194 -8.55 17.43 8.36
CA SER A 194 -8.09 18.78 8.00
C SER A 194 -8.66 19.87 8.92
N GLY A 195 -9.49 19.52 9.91
CA GLY A 195 -10.02 20.42 10.93
C GLY A 195 -8.92 20.94 11.87
N PRO A 196 -9.08 22.15 12.45
CA PRO A 196 -7.97 22.92 13.01
C PRO A 196 -7.38 22.26 14.27
N SER A 197 -6.11 21.86 14.17
CA SER A 197 -5.27 21.61 15.34
C SER A 197 -5.01 22.94 16.07
N GLN A 198 -5.37 22.98 17.35
CA GLN A 198 -4.93 23.93 18.37
C GLN A 198 -5.41 25.40 18.28
N SER A 199 -6.67 25.65 18.66
CA SER A 199 -6.98 26.85 19.44
C SER A 199 -6.58 26.59 20.89
N ALA A 200 -5.41 27.09 21.28
CA ALA A 200 -5.01 27.20 22.69
C ALA A 200 -6.13 27.86 23.52
N PRO A 201 -6.28 27.52 24.81
CA PRO A 201 -7.14 28.30 25.68
C PRO A 201 -6.54 29.70 25.77
N GLU A 202 -7.23 30.67 25.16
CA GLU A 202 -6.94 32.09 25.30
C GLU A 202 -7.03 32.41 26.79
N GLN A 203 -5.85 32.63 27.38
CA GLN A 203 -5.67 32.92 28.78
C GLN A 203 -6.46 34.18 29.13
N ALA A 204 -7.41 34.03 30.05
CA ALA A 204 -7.78 35.12 30.93
C ALA A 204 -6.52 35.49 31.74
N ASP A 205 -5.92 36.66 31.46
CA ASP A 205 -5.77 37.74 32.43
C ASP A 205 -4.99 38.93 31.84
N ASP A 206 -5.38 40.11 32.34
CA ASP A 206 -4.60 41.35 32.43
C ASP A 206 -4.57 42.29 31.20
N MET A 207 -5.45 43.30 31.21
CA MET A 207 -5.05 44.71 31.44
C MET A 207 -6.23 45.67 31.14
N ALA A 208 -6.90 46.13 32.21
CA ALA A 208 -7.25 47.55 32.49
C ALA A 208 -8.27 47.63 33.65
#